data_AF-A0A183UV64-F1
#
_entry.id   AF-A0A183UV64-F1
#
_cell.length_a   1.000
_cell.length_b   1.000
_cell.length_c   1.000
_cell.angle_alpha   90.00
_cell.angle_beta   90.00
_cell.angle_gamma   90.00
#
_symmetry.space_group_name_H-M   'P 1'
#
loop_
_entity.id
_entity.type
_entity.pdbx_description
1 polymer ?
#
loop_
_entity_poly.entity_id
_entity_poly.type
_entity_poly.pdbx_seq_one_letter_code
_entity_poly.pdbx_strand_id
1 'polypeptide(L)'
;MLRECIRHEHLAKIILQHPVFYNFFQYVEVSTFDIASDAFSTFKELITKHKALCAEFLETNYDKFFESYQNLLNSENYVTRRQSLKLLGELLLDRHNFAIMTRYISNPDNLKLMMNMLKEKSRSIQFEAFHVFKVFVANPNKPKAIAEILLRNREKLVEFLTNFHTDRTEDEQFNDEKAYLIKQIQDMKA
;
A
#
# COMPACT_ATOMS: atom_id res chain seq x y z
N MET A 1 20.97 6.57 -16.18
CA MET A 1 22.14 5.73 -15.83
C MET A 1 21.84 4.77 -14.68
N LEU A 2 21.47 5.24 -13.48
CA LEU A 2 21.20 4.35 -12.34
C LEU A 2 20.11 3.29 -12.60
N ARG A 3 19.00 3.68 -13.25
CA ARG A 3 17.93 2.72 -13.65
C ARG A 3 18.39 1.64 -14.63
N GLU A 4 19.44 1.90 -15.42
CA GLU A 4 20.05 0.88 -16.27
C GLU A 4 20.88 -0.10 -15.44
N CYS A 5 21.62 0.39 -14.44
CA CYS A 5 22.37 -0.46 -13.52
C CYS A 5 21.45 -1.42 -12.74
N ILE A 6 20.34 -0.92 -12.20
CA ILE A 6 19.41 -1.76 -11.42
C ILE A 6 18.66 -2.79 -12.27
N ARG A 7 18.79 -2.77 -13.61
CA ARG A 7 18.33 -3.90 -14.45
C ARG A 7 19.09 -5.18 -14.14
N HIS A 8 20.32 -5.07 -13.64
CA HIS A 8 21.13 -6.19 -13.22
C HIS A 8 20.95 -6.43 -11.72
N GLU A 9 20.51 -7.63 -11.35
CA GLU A 9 20.16 -8.00 -9.97
C GLU A 9 21.30 -7.73 -8.98
N HIS A 10 22.54 -8.08 -9.33
CA HIS A 10 23.70 -7.86 -8.48
C HIS A 10 23.92 -6.38 -8.15
N LEU A 11 23.74 -5.48 -9.12
CA LEU A 11 23.88 -4.04 -8.91
C LEU A 11 22.72 -3.49 -8.09
N ALA A 12 21.50 -3.95 -8.34
CA ALA A 12 20.34 -3.61 -7.52
C ALA A 12 20.53 -4.03 -6.06
N LYS A 13 21.08 -5.23 -5.81
CA LYS A 13 21.39 -5.75 -4.47
C LYS A 13 22.37 -4.86 -3.72
N ILE A 14 23.45 -4.43 -4.38
CA ILE A 14 24.43 -3.50 -3.78
C ILE A 14 23.73 -2.22 -3.30
N ILE A 15 22.88 -1.64 -4.15
CA ILE A 15 22.18 -0.39 -3.82
C ILE A 15 21.18 -0.60 -2.69
N LEU A 16 20.33 -1.63 -2.78
CA LEU A 16 19.31 -1.95 -1.77
C LEU A 16 19.91 -2.18 -0.39
N GLN A 17 21.04 -2.89 -0.31
CA GLN A 17 21.69 -3.23 0.95
C GLN A 17 22.55 -2.07 1.51
N HIS A 18 22.85 -1.05 0.70
CA HIS A 18 23.66 0.08 1.13
C HIS A 18 22.80 1.09 1.93
N PRO A 19 23.32 1.70 3.01
CA PRO A 19 22.58 2.69 3.81
C PRO A 19 21.98 3.85 3.01
N VAL A 20 22.63 4.25 1.91
CA VAL A 20 22.17 5.33 1.00
C VAL A 20 20.83 5.02 0.34
N PHE A 21 20.37 3.77 0.31
CA PHE A 21 19.03 3.44 -0.14
C PHE A 21 17.96 4.25 0.60
N TYR A 22 18.13 4.46 1.91
CA TYR A 22 17.15 5.20 2.70
C TYR A 22 17.09 6.69 2.35
N ASN A 23 18.06 7.22 1.60
CA ASN A 23 17.96 8.60 1.09
C ASN A 23 16.85 8.74 0.05
N PHE A 24 16.38 7.66 -0.58
CA PHE A 24 15.23 7.73 -1.49
C PHE A 24 13.97 8.28 -0.81
N PHE A 25 13.77 8.00 0.48
CA PHE A 25 12.65 8.58 1.24
C PHE A 25 12.71 10.10 1.34
N GLN A 26 13.90 10.70 1.23
CA GLN A 26 14.07 12.16 1.13
C GLN A 26 13.99 12.63 -0.32
N TYR A 27 14.58 11.89 -1.25
CA TYR A 27 14.61 12.26 -2.66
C TYR A 27 13.22 12.30 -3.31
N VAL A 28 12.29 11.45 -2.87
CA VAL A 28 10.90 11.45 -3.36
C VAL A 28 10.05 12.60 -2.79
N GLU A 29 10.54 13.31 -1.77
CA GLU A 29 9.85 14.42 -1.11
C GLU A 29 10.44 15.79 -1.51
N VAL A 30 11.42 15.84 -2.42
CA VAL A 30 11.97 17.13 -2.86
C VAL A 30 10.91 17.95 -3.58
N SER A 31 10.99 19.27 -3.43
CA SER A 31 9.98 20.20 -3.98
C SER A 31 10.00 20.26 -5.51
N THR A 32 11.11 19.91 -6.15
CA THR A 32 11.21 19.86 -7.62
C THR A 32 10.54 18.58 -8.15
N PHE A 33 9.35 18.75 -8.75
CA PHE A 33 8.52 17.66 -9.23
C PHE A 33 9.25 16.65 -10.13
N ASP A 34 9.99 17.12 -11.14
CA ASP A 34 10.67 16.22 -12.09
C ASP A 34 11.72 15.33 -11.39
N ILE A 35 12.43 15.90 -10.43
CA ILE A 35 13.44 15.18 -9.64
C ILE A 35 12.76 14.17 -8.71
N ALA A 36 11.71 14.59 -7.99
CA ALA A 36 10.97 13.72 -7.09
C ALA A 36 10.34 12.53 -7.84
N SER A 37 9.76 12.78 -9.01
CA SER A 37 9.14 11.77 -9.88
C SER A 37 10.17 10.77 -10.43
N ASP A 38 11.34 11.27 -10.86
CA ASP A 38 12.43 10.42 -11.33
C ASP A 38 13.03 9.55 -10.20
N ALA A 39 13.19 10.16 -9.01
CA ALA A 39 13.61 9.47 -7.80
C ALA A 39 12.59 8.38 -7.40
N PHE A 40 11.29 8.69 -7.44
CA PHE A 40 10.23 7.74 -7.10
C PHE A 40 10.20 6.57 -8.08
N SER A 41 10.38 6.84 -9.39
CA SER A 41 10.46 5.79 -10.41
C SER A 41 11.63 4.84 -10.16
N THR A 42 12.77 5.37 -9.76
CA THR A 42 13.97 4.58 -9.42
C THR A 42 13.77 3.79 -8.13
N PHE A 43 13.20 4.42 -7.10
CA PHE A 43 12.84 3.77 -5.83
C PHE A 43 11.87 2.61 -6.06
N LYS A 44 10.82 2.83 -6.86
CA LYS A 44 9.88 1.79 -7.27
C LYS A 44 10.57 0.63 -7.97
N GLU A 45 11.42 0.86 -8.97
CA GLU A 45 12.13 -0.23 -9.64
C GLU A 45 13.02 -1.02 -8.67
N LEU A 46 13.74 -0.34 -7.78
CA LEU A 46 14.60 -0.98 -6.79
C LEU A 46 13.84 -1.96 -5.90
N ILE A 47 12.60 -1.64 -5.51
CA ILE A 47 11.82 -2.48 -4.58
C ILE A 47 10.80 -3.41 -5.27
N THR A 48 10.73 -3.42 -6.60
CA THR A 48 9.73 -4.23 -7.33
C THR A 48 10.28 -5.07 -8.49
N LYS A 49 11.49 -4.78 -8.99
CA LYS A 49 12.01 -5.41 -10.20
C LYS A 49 12.47 -6.86 -9.98
N HIS A 50 13.39 -7.06 -9.04
CA HIS A 50 13.97 -8.37 -8.74
C HIS A 50 13.23 -9.01 -7.57
N LYS A 51 12.13 -9.71 -7.88
CA LYS A 51 11.10 -10.09 -6.90
C LYS A 51 11.63 -10.80 -5.65
N ALA A 52 12.46 -11.83 -5.82
CA ALA A 52 13.02 -12.58 -4.69
C ALA A 52 13.94 -11.71 -3.82
N LEU A 53 14.86 -10.95 -4.44
CA LEU A 53 15.74 -10.02 -3.76
C LEU A 53 14.97 -8.93 -3.00
N CYS A 54 13.93 -8.36 -3.62
CA CYS A 54 13.11 -7.31 -2.99
C CYS A 54 12.35 -7.87 -1.78
N ALA A 55 11.77 -9.07 -1.91
CA ALA A 55 11.08 -9.74 -0.81
C ALA A 55 12.02 -10.02 0.37
N GLU A 56 13.21 -10.58 0.11
CA GLU A 56 14.24 -10.83 1.13
C GLU A 56 14.64 -9.53 1.86
N PHE A 57 14.88 -8.46 1.09
CA PHE A 57 15.22 -7.15 1.64
C PHE A 57 14.10 -6.57 2.52
N LEU A 58 12.85 -6.57 2.02
CA LEU A 58 11.70 -6.01 2.72
C LEU A 58 11.36 -6.79 3.99
N GLU A 59 11.50 -8.12 3.97
CA GLU A 59 11.28 -8.96 5.14
C GLU A 59 12.35 -8.71 6.20
N THR A 60 13.63 -8.69 5.81
CA THR A 60 14.77 -8.45 6.71
C THR A 60 14.75 -7.05 7.32
N ASN A 61 14.30 -6.05 6.58
CA ASN A 61 14.32 -4.64 6.98
C ASN A 61 12.92 -4.08 7.30
N TYR A 62 11.94 -4.95 7.56
CA TYR A 62 10.52 -4.59 7.61
C TYR A 62 10.25 -3.35 8.47
N ASP A 63 10.70 -3.34 9.72
CA ASP A 63 10.36 -2.28 10.66
C ASP A 63 10.89 -0.93 10.19
N LYS A 64 12.19 -0.85 9.88
CA LYS A 64 12.83 0.38 9.41
C LYS A 64 12.25 0.86 8.06
N PHE A 65 11.98 -0.06 7.14
CA PHE A 65 11.41 0.26 5.83
C PHE A 65 10.00 0.83 5.98
N PHE A 66 9.11 0.14 6.68
CA PHE A 66 7.70 0.56 6.80
C PHE A 66 7.52 1.77 7.72
N GLU A 67 8.37 1.97 8.73
CA GLU A 67 8.44 3.22 9.48
C GLU A 67 8.76 4.41 8.57
N SER A 68 9.76 4.25 7.69
CA SER A 68 10.11 5.28 6.69
C SER A 68 8.99 5.47 5.65
N TYR A 69 8.37 4.38 5.21
CA TYR A 69 7.31 4.37 4.20
C TYR A 69 6.02 5.04 4.70
N GLN A 70 5.72 4.91 6.00
CA GLN A 70 4.57 5.57 6.62
C GLN A 70 4.67 7.10 6.51
N ASN A 71 5.87 7.67 6.49
CA ASN A 71 6.05 9.11 6.24
C ASN A 71 5.60 9.51 4.83
N LEU A 72 5.88 8.68 3.82
CA LEU A 72 5.42 8.93 2.45
C LEU A 72 3.89 8.87 2.33
N LEU A 73 3.26 7.95 3.08
CA LEU A 73 1.79 7.84 3.16
C LEU A 73 1.16 9.06 3.84
N ASN A 74 1.89 9.73 4.73
CA ASN A 74 1.46 10.94 5.43
C ASN A 74 1.98 12.24 4.80
N SER A 75 2.63 12.16 3.63
CA SER A 75 3.21 13.32 2.95
C SER A 75 2.14 14.37 2.61
N GLU A 76 2.50 15.64 2.77
CA GLU A 76 1.72 16.78 2.27
C GLU A 76 1.76 16.85 0.74
N ASN A 77 2.77 16.25 0.10
CA ASN A 77 2.86 16.15 -1.34
C ASN A 77 1.84 15.14 -1.88
N TYR A 78 0.80 15.64 -2.54
CA TYR A 78 -0.26 14.84 -3.14
C TYR A 78 0.26 13.72 -4.05
N VAL A 79 1.26 14.01 -4.89
CA VAL A 79 1.78 13.04 -5.86
C VAL A 79 2.52 11.93 -5.13
N THR A 80 3.42 12.29 -4.21
CA THR A 80 4.18 11.32 -3.42
C THR A 80 3.24 10.42 -2.61
N ARG A 81 2.27 11.01 -1.92
CA ARG A 81 1.28 10.28 -1.14
C ARG A 81 0.47 9.30 -2.00
N ARG A 82 -0.05 9.76 -3.15
CA ARG A 82 -0.83 8.91 -4.06
C ARG A 82 0.02 7.77 -4.65
N GLN A 83 1.21 8.06 -5.16
CA GLN A 83 2.06 7.05 -5.77
C GLN A 83 2.58 6.04 -4.76
N SER A 84 2.87 6.48 -3.53
CA SER A 84 3.25 5.58 -2.43
C SER A 84 2.10 4.66 -2.04
N LEU A 85 0.87 5.17 -1.98
CA LEU A 85 -0.30 4.34 -1.66
C LEU A 85 -0.56 3.28 -2.75
N LYS A 86 -0.44 3.67 -4.03
CA LYS A 86 -0.53 2.73 -5.16
C LYS A 86 0.55 1.65 -5.08
N LEU A 87 1.80 2.06 -4.86
CA LEU A 87 2.94 1.16 -4.76
C LEU A 87 2.82 0.21 -3.56
N LEU A 88 2.28 0.67 -2.43
CA LEU A 88 1.96 -0.19 -1.30
C LEU A 88 0.98 -1.29 -1.70
N GLY A 89 -0.09 -0.96 -2.43
CA GLY A 89 -1.03 -1.95 -2.96
C GLY A 89 -0.33 -2.99 -3.85
N GLU A 90 0.53 -2.54 -4.76
CA GLU A 90 1.34 -3.43 -5.62
C GLU A 90 2.25 -4.36 -4.80
N LEU A 91 2.91 -3.84 -3.77
CA LEU A 91 3.81 -4.62 -2.91
C LEU A 91 3.05 -5.69 -2.12
N LEU A 92 1.89 -5.35 -1.57
CA LEU A 92 1.11 -6.27 -0.73
C LEU A 92 0.42 -7.37 -1.55
N LEU A 93 0.13 -7.14 -2.83
CA LEU A 93 -0.49 -8.11 -3.72
C LEU A 93 0.52 -9.03 -4.43
N ASP A 94 1.83 -8.73 -4.35
CA ASP A 94 2.85 -9.59 -4.94
C ASP A 94 3.03 -10.88 -4.13
N ARG A 95 2.95 -12.04 -4.81
CA ARG A 95 3.06 -13.36 -4.17
C ARG A 95 4.38 -13.58 -3.42
N HIS A 96 5.47 -12.94 -3.83
CA HIS A 96 6.76 -13.08 -3.13
C HIS A 96 6.75 -12.35 -1.79
N ASN A 97 5.85 -11.37 -1.62
CA ASN A 97 5.73 -10.56 -0.43
C ASN A 97 4.66 -11.09 0.54
N PHE A 98 4.27 -12.38 0.46
CA PHE A 98 3.23 -12.94 1.31
C PHE A 98 3.50 -12.75 2.82
N ALA A 99 4.75 -12.94 3.26
CA ALA A 99 5.16 -12.72 4.66
C ALA A 99 5.01 -11.24 5.06
N ILE A 100 5.48 -10.32 4.21
CA ILE A 100 5.35 -8.87 4.39
C ILE A 100 3.88 -8.45 4.44
N MET A 101 3.06 -8.93 3.50
CA MET A 101 1.63 -8.67 3.44
C MET A 101 0.94 -9.12 4.73
N THR A 102 1.20 -10.36 5.15
CA THR A 102 0.60 -10.93 6.37
C THR A 102 0.95 -10.11 7.60
N ARG A 103 2.21 -9.67 7.74
CA ARG A 103 2.65 -8.79 8.83
C ARG A 103 1.98 -7.42 8.76
N TYR A 104 1.89 -6.82 7.57
CA TYR A 104 1.30 -5.49 7.38
C TYR A 104 -0.19 -5.45 7.71
N ILE A 105 -0.96 -6.42 7.22
CA ILE A 105 -2.41 -6.46 7.45
C ILE A 105 -2.81 -6.93 8.85
N SER A 106 -1.83 -7.35 9.66
CA SER A 106 -2.04 -7.73 11.05
C SER A 106 -1.96 -6.56 12.02
N ASN A 107 -1.48 -5.39 11.58
CA ASN A 107 -1.34 -4.20 12.42
C ASN A 107 -2.62 -3.34 12.41
N PRO A 108 -3.27 -3.12 13.57
CA PRO A 108 -4.45 -2.26 13.69
C PRO A 108 -4.26 -0.82 13.21
N ASP A 109 -3.06 -0.25 13.36
CA ASP A 109 -2.80 1.14 12.99
C ASP A 109 -2.72 1.30 11.47
N ASN A 110 -2.20 0.29 10.77
CA ASN A 110 -2.25 0.25 9.31
C ASN A 110 -3.70 0.19 8.80
N LEU A 111 -4.57 -0.59 9.43
CA LEU A 111 -5.99 -0.62 9.08
C LEU A 111 -6.65 0.76 9.29
N LYS A 112 -6.43 1.39 10.45
CA LYS A 112 -6.97 2.72 10.75
C LYS A 112 -6.48 3.76 9.73
N LEU A 113 -5.21 3.71 9.34
CA LEU A 113 -4.64 4.60 8.33
C LEU A 113 -5.40 4.44 7.00
N MET A 114 -5.60 3.21 6.53
CA MET A 114 -6.34 2.96 5.28
C MET A 114 -7.80 3.41 5.37
N MET A 115 -8.47 3.15 6.50
CA MET A 115 -9.84 3.61 6.74
C MET A 115 -9.97 5.14 6.76
N ASN A 116 -8.96 5.85 7.27
CA ASN A 116 -8.91 7.31 7.21
C ASN A 116 -8.68 7.80 5.77
N MET A 117 -7.79 7.14 5.02
CA MET A 117 -7.51 7.50 3.62
C MET A 117 -8.70 7.26 2.69
N LEU A 118 -9.57 6.28 2.98
CA LEU A 118 -10.85 6.11 2.29
C LEU A 118 -11.76 7.34 2.41
N LYS A 119 -11.56 8.19 3.44
CA LYS A 119 -12.35 9.39 3.69
C LYS A 119 -11.66 10.68 3.25
N GLU A 120 -10.50 10.61 2.60
CA GLU A 120 -9.77 11.79 2.12
C GLU A 120 -10.58 12.58 1.09
N LYS A 121 -10.30 13.87 0.94
CA LYS A 121 -10.97 14.71 -0.07
C LYS A 121 -10.68 14.26 -1.51
N SER A 122 -9.49 13.69 -1.74
CA SER A 122 -9.06 13.27 -3.07
C SER A 122 -9.61 11.90 -3.44
N ARG A 123 -10.50 11.88 -4.43
CA ARG A 123 -11.05 10.65 -5.03
C ARG A 123 -9.98 9.66 -5.51
N SER A 124 -8.83 10.16 -5.99
CA SER A 124 -7.73 9.29 -6.40
C SER A 124 -7.06 8.61 -5.21
N ILE A 125 -6.90 9.29 -4.08
CA ILE A 125 -6.33 8.70 -2.86
C ILE A 125 -7.29 7.68 -2.27
N GLN A 126 -8.59 8.01 -2.21
CA GLN A 126 -9.65 7.10 -1.78
C GLN A 126 -9.58 5.77 -2.55
N PHE A 127 -9.45 5.86 -3.88
CA PHE A 127 -9.39 4.68 -4.75
C PHE A 127 -8.15 3.80 -4.49
N GLU A 128 -6.96 4.39 -4.36
CA GLU A 128 -5.76 3.60 -4.03
C GLU A 128 -5.84 3.02 -2.60
N ALA A 129 -6.43 3.75 -1.65
CA ALA A 129 -6.67 3.27 -0.29
C ALA A 129 -7.60 2.04 -0.27
N PHE A 130 -8.60 2.01 -1.15
CA PHE A 130 -9.50 0.88 -1.31
C PHE A 130 -8.74 -0.39 -1.72
N HIS A 131 -7.77 -0.30 -2.62
CA HIS A 131 -6.96 -1.45 -3.04
C HIS A 131 -6.07 -2.01 -1.93
N VAL A 132 -5.70 -1.21 -0.94
CA VAL A 132 -4.99 -1.71 0.25
C VAL A 132 -5.97 -2.22 1.30
N PHE A 133 -7.06 -1.48 1.56
CA PHE A 133 -8.11 -1.86 2.50
C PHE A 133 -8.74 -3.21 2.17
N LYS A 134 -8.95 -3.51 0.88
CA LYS A 134 -9.52 -4.80 0.45
C LYS A 134 -8.70 -5.99 0.94
N VAL A 135 -7.36 -5.85 1.05
CA VAL A 135 -6.47 -6.93 1.50
C VAL A 135 -6.71 -7.28 2.97
N PHE A 136 -7.00 -6.29 3.81
CA PHE A 136 -7.36 -6.51 5.22
C PHE A 136 -8.67 -7.31 5.34
N VAL A 137 -9.68 -6.95 4.54
CA VAL A 137 -11.00 -7.56 4.60
C VAL A 137 -11.02 -8.94 3.91
N ALA A 138 -10.23 -9.14 2.85
CA ALA A 138 -10.12 -10.41 2.15
C ALA A 138 -9.29 -11.47 2.91
N ASN A 139 -8.51 -11.08 3.92
CA ASN A 139 -7.73 -12.02 4.72
C ASN A 139 -8.64 -13.05 5.42
N PRO A 140 -8.55 -14.37 5.13
CA PRO A 140 -9.37 -15.37 5.81
C PRO A 140 -8.99 -15.54 7.29
N ASN A 141 -7.73 -15.31 7.64
CA ASN A 141 -7.18 -15.47 8.99
C ASN A 141 -6.96 -14.10 9.64
N LYS A 142 -8.02 -13.30 9.77
CA LYS A 142 -7.94 -11.95 10.36
C LYS A 142 -7.53 -12.04 11.82
N PRO A 143 -6.50 -11.29 12.26
CA PRO A 143 -6.20 -11.18 13.68
C PRO A 143 -7.37 -10.56 14.45
N LYS A 144 -7.53 -10.96 15.72
CA LYS A 144 -8.65 -10.52 16.58
C LYS A 144 -8.82 -9.00 16.59
N ALA A 145 -7.73 -8.24 16.76
CA ALA A 145 -7.76 -6.79 16.78
C ALA A 145 -8.26 -6.16 15.46
N ILE A 146 -7.94 -6.77 14.31
CA ILE A 146 -8.43 -6.35 13.00
C ILE A 146 -9.94 -6.64 12.89
N ALA A 147 -10.34 -7.85 13.28
CA ALA A 147 -11.74 -8.26 13.25
C ALA A 147 -12.62 -7.38 14.14
N GLU A 148 -12.16 -7.05 15.35
CA GLU A 148 -12.86 -6.15 16.28
C GLU A 148 -13.06 -4.74 15.70
N ILE A 149 -12.04 -4.17 15.03
CA ILE A 149 -12.16 -2.87 14.37
C ILE A 149 -13.22 -2.91 13.27
N LEU A 150 -13.19 -3.95 12.42
CA LEU A 150 -14.16 -4.09 11.33
C LEU A 150 -15.57 -4.29 11.87
N LEU A 151 -15.77 -5.16 12.88
CA LEU A 151 -17.06 -5.42 13.52
C LEU A 151 -17.64 -4.16 14.18
N ARG A 152 -16.82 -3.43 14.94
CA ARG A 152 -17.23 -2.18 15.59
C ARG A 152 -17.69 -1.11 14.60
N ASN A 153 -17.17 -1.13 13.37
CA ASN A 153 -17.51 -0.18 12.31
C ASN A 153 -18.39 -0.78 11.21
N ARG A 154 -18.94 -2.00 11.41
CA ARG A 154 -19.59 -2.81 10.36
C ARG A 154 -20.66 -2.05 9.60
N GLU A 155 -21.64 -1.50 10.30
CA GLU A 155 -22.78 -0.79 9.70
C GLU A 155 -22.31 0.42 8.88
N LYS A 156 -21.45 1.24 9.48
CA LYS A 156 -20.88 2.43 8.82
C LYS A 156 -20.03 2.08 7.61
N LEU A 157 -19.25 1.00 7.67
CA LEU A 157 -18.44 0.53 6.55
C LEU A 157 -19.29 0.03 5.40
N VAL A 158 -20.36 -0.72 5.67
CA VAL A 158 -21.30 -1.21 4.65
C VAL A 158 -21.98 -0.04 3.96
N GLU A 159 -22.52 0.91 4.73
CA GLU A 159 -23.16 2.11 4.19
C GLU A 159 -22.17 2.94 3.36
N PHE A 160 -20.96 3.15 3.89
CA PHE A 160 -19.90 3.88 3.19
C PHE A 160 -19.54 3.22 1.85
N LEU A 161 -19.25 1.91 1.86
CA LEU A 161 -18.85 1.17 0.66
C LEU A 161 -19.97 1.09 -0.38
N THR A 162 -21.24 1.04 0.05
CA THR A 162 -22.39 1.06 -0.88
C THR A 162 -22.39 2.35 -1.71
N ASN A 163 -22.05 3.47 -1.09
CA ASN A 163 -22.02 4.78 -1.71
C ASN A 163 -20.64 5.16 -2.28
N PHE A 164 -19.65 4.28 -2.17
CA PHE A 164 -18.27 4.56 -2.56
C PHE A 164 -18.08 4.47 -4.09
N HIS A 165 -17.67 5.59 -4.69
CA HIS A 165 -17.41 5.74 -6.14
C HIS A 165 -18.46 5.09 -7.05
N THR A 166 -19.74 5.33 -6.79
CA THR A 166 -20.86 4.79 -7.59
C THR A 166 -20.89 5.29 -9.03
N ASP A 167 -20.16 6.37 -9.34
CA ASP A 167 -19.95 6.90 -10.68
C ASP A 167 -19.03 6.03 -11.57
N ARG A 168 -18.29 5.07 -10.99
CA ARG A 168 -17.43 4.13 -11.73
C ARG A 168 -18.21 2.92 -12.26
N THR A 169 -19.24 3.16 -13.07
CA THR A 169 -20.13 2.10 -13.58
C THR A 169 -19.48 1.18 -14.61
N GLU A 170 -18.45 1.66 -15.32
CA GLU A 170 -17.73 0.89 -16.36
C GLU A 170 -16.60 0.00 -15.81
N ASP A 171 -16.25 0.17 -14.53
CA ASP A 171 -15.19 -0.60 -13.86
C ASP A 171 -15.80 -1.82 -13.17
N GLU A 172 -16.13 -2.85 -13.95
CA GLU A 172 -16.77 -4.08 -13.47
C GLU A 172 -15.97 -4.74 -12.33
N GLN A 173 -14.64 -4.82 -12.49
CA GLN A 173 -13.76 -5.39 -11.47
C GLN A 173 -13.89 -4.65 -10.14
N PHE A 174 -13.85 -3.31 -10.16
CA PHE A 174 -14.01 -2.52 -8.93
C PHE A 174 -15.38 -2.76 -8.28
N ASN A 175 -16.45 -2.83 -9.08
CA ASN A 175 -17.80 -3.04 -8.55
C ASN A 175 -17.97 -4.43 -7.92
N ASP A 176 -17.39 -5.47 -8.54
CA ASP A 176 -17.37 -6.82 -7.99
C ASP A 176 -16.56 -6.90 -6.70
N GLU A 177 -15.36 -6.30 -6.67
CA GLU A 177 -14.55 -6.21 -5.46
C GLU A 177 -15.30 -5.50 -4.34
N LYS A 178 -15.97 -4.39 -4.64
CA LYS A 178 -16.76 -3.61 -3.67
C LYS A 178 -17.94 -4.43 -3.12
N ALA A 179 -18.69 -5.11 -3.98
CA ALA A 179 -19.80 -5.98 -3.58
C ALA A 179 -19.30 -7.15 -2.71
N TYR A 180 -18.18 -7.76 -3.09
CA TYR A 180 -17.53 -8.80 -2.30
C TYR A 180 -17.14 -8.31 -0.91
N LEU A 181 -16.52 -7.12 -0.80
CA LEU A 181 -16.13 -6.55 0.50
C LEU A 181 -17.33 -6.25 1.40
N ILE A 182 -18.40 -5.69 0.82
CA ILE A 182 -19.65 -5.42 1.57
C ILE A 182 -20.19 -6.72 2.16
N LYS A 183 -20.29 -7.76 1.34
CA LYS A 183 -20.75 -9.08 1.78
C LYS A 183 -19.85 -9.67 2.87
N GLN A 184 -18.53 -9.62 2.68
CA GLN A 184 -17.56 -10.11 3.67
C GLN A 184 -17.72 -9.42 5.03
N ILE A 185 -17.92 -8.10 5.04
CA ILE A 185 -18.10 -7.32 6.27
C ILE A 185 -19.46 -7.60 6.93
N GLN A 186 -20.52 -7.77 6.14
CA GLN A 186 -21.86 -8.13 6.65
C GLN A 186 -21.87 -9.52 7.30
N ASP A 187 -21.22 -10.49 6.66
CA ASP A 187 -21.16 -11.89 7.10
C ASP A 187 -20.21 -12.12 8.29
N MET A 188 -19.48 -11.09 8.74
CA MET A 188 -18.64 -11.17 9.94
C MET A 188 -19.51 -11.43 11.17
N LYS A 189 -19.25 -12.57 11.82
CA LYS A 189 -19.86 -12.95 13.09
C LYS A 189 -19.19 -12.19 14.24
N ALA A 190 -20.00 -11.71 15.17
CA ALA A 190 -19.55 -11.11 16.43
C ALA A 190 -18.94 -12.17 17.36
#